data_AF-A0A1C4VGK2-F1
#
_entry.id   AF-A0A1C4VGK2-F1
#
_cell.length_a   1.000
_cell.length_b   1.000
_cell.length_c   1.000
_cell.angle_alpha   90.00
_cell.angle_beta   90.00
_cell.angle_gamma   90.00
#
_symmetry.space_group_name_H-M   'P 1'
#
loop_
_entity.id
_entity.type
_entity.pdbx_description
1 polymer ?
#
loop_
_entity_poly.entity_id
_entity_poly.type
_entity_poly.pdbx_seq_one_letter_code
_entity_poly.pdbx_strand_id
1 'polypeptide(L)'
;MPIRLAEPAALAVLRPGARVDLLVVPAGGAAGTATLLAPRALVLDVVGAAGAVDGSSALYLALRPEQAQRAVGLPEGSRFAVVVRE
;
A
#
# COMPACT_ATOMS: atom_id res chain seq x y z
N MET A 1 -1.53 4.94 -8.96
CA MET A 1 -2.68 4.21 -8.37
C MET A 1 -2.69 4.47 -6.87
N PRO A 2 -3.80 4.95 -6.28
CA PRO A 2 -3.91 5.14 -4.83
C PRO A 2 -4.18 3.81 -4.11
N ILE A 3 -3.48 3.56 -3.01
CA ILE A 3 -3.67 2.38 -2.16
C ILE A 3 -4.11 2.83 -0.77
N ARG A 4 -5.20 2.24 -0.25
CA ARG A 4 -5.62 2.41 1.14
C ARG A 4 -4.84 1.44 2.03
N LEU A 5 -4.23 1.97 3.09
CA LEU A 5 -3.54 1.16 4.09
C LEU A 5 -4.48 0.83 5.25
N ALA A 6 -4.21 -0.32 5.89
CA ALA A 6 -4.99 -0.79 7.03
C ALA A 6 -4.69 -0.03 8.34
N GLU A 7 -3.54 0.64 8.46
CA GLU A 7 -3.08 1.25 9.71
C GLU A 7 -2.48 2.65 9.51
N PRO A 8 -3.03 3.71 10.14
CA PRO A 8 -2.60 5.09 9.95
C PRO A 8 -1.15 5.38 10.38
N ALA A 9 -0.64 4.69 11.40
CA ALA A 9 0.71 4.91 11.92
C ALA A 9 1.82 4.55 10.91
N ALA A 10 1.56 3.57 10.03
CA ALA A 10 2.51 3.17 8.99
C ALA A 10 2.80 4.31 8.00
N LEU A 11 1.86 5.25 7.81
CA LEU A 11 2.04 6.39 6.91
C LEU A 11 3.01 7.42 7.46
N ALA A 12 3.14 7.53 8.78
CA ALA A 12 4.03 8.52 9.40
C ALA A 12 5.51 8.28 9.06
N VAL A 13 5.86 7.02 8.78
CA VAL A 13 7.23 6.57 8.44
C VAL A 13 7.47 6.65 6.92
N LEU A 14 6.43 6.62 6.10
CA LEU A 14 6.55 6.67 4.66
C LEU A 14 6.85 8.10 4.19
N ARG A 15 7.81 8.20 3.26
CA ARG A 15 8.23 9.45 2.63
C ARG A 15 8.22 9.26 1.12
N PRO A 16 7.80 10.27 0.33
CA PRO A 16 8.09 10.29 -1.09
C PRO A 16 9.58 10.02 -1.37
N GLY A 17 9.87 9.19 -2.38
CA GLY A 17 11.22 8.73 -2.69
C GLY A 17 11.64 7.43 -2.00
N ALA A 18 10.94 6.99 -0.94
CA ALA A 18 11.21 5.71 -0.29
C ALA A 18 10.84 4.53 -1.20
N ARG A 19 11.49 3.38 -1.00
CA ARG A 19 11.15 2.12 -1.66
C ARG A 19 10.49 1.18 -0.67
N VAL A 20 9.39 0.57 -1.10
CA VAL A 20 8.61 -0.35 -0.27
C VAL A 20 8.30 -1.63 -1.03
N ASP A 21 8.14 -2.72 -0.30
CA ASP A 21 7.43 -3.88 -0.81
C ASP A 21 5.95 -3.75 -0.50
N LEU A 22 5.13 -3.87 -1.52
CA LEU A 22 3.68 -3.92 -1.39
C LEU A 22 3.24 -5.37 -1.25
N LEU A 23 2.57 -5.66 -0.14
CA LEU A 23 1.97 -6.94 0.18
C LEU A 23 0.44 -6.84 0.11
N VAL A 24 -0.20 -7.95 -0.25
CA VAL A 24 -1.65 -8.11 -0.18
C VAL A 24 -2.01 -9.21 0.81
N VAL A 25 -2.98 -8.93 1.68
CA VAL A 25 -3.65 -9.93 2.52
C VAL A 25 -5.03 -10.16 1.90
N PRO A 26 -5.32 -11.37 1.38
CA PRO A 26 -6.63 -11.67 0.81
C PRO A 26 -7.77 -11.42 1.79
N ALA A 27 -8.98 -11.17 1.27
CA ALA A 27 -10.19 -11.07 2.08
C ALA A 27 -10.38 -12.34 2.93
N GLY A 28 -10.60 -12.18 4.23
CA GLY A 28 -10.71 -13.31 5.19
C GLY A 28 -9.39 -14.00 5.54
N GLY A 29 -8.25 -13.59 4.95
CA GLY A 29 -6.93 -14.12 5.28
C GLY A 29 -6.36 -13.56 6.58
N ALA A 30 -5.66 -14.40 7.34
CA ALA A 30 -4.86 -13.97 8.49
C ALA A 30 -3.63 -13.17 8.03
N ALA A 31 -3.09 -12.30 8.88
CA ALA A 31 -1.94 -11.45 8.52
C ALA A 31 -0.69 -12.24 8.04
N GLY A 32 -0.55 -13.51 8.45
CA GLY A 32 0.51 -14.42 8.00
C GLY A 32 0.38 -14.93 6.56
N THR A 33 -0.74 -14.65 5.86
CA THR A 33 -0.94 -15.06 4.45
C THR A 33 -0.65 -13.95 3.45
N ALA A 34 0.05 -12.89 3.89
CA ALA A 34 0.42 -11.77 3.04
C ALA A 34 1.28 -12.24 1.86
N THR A 35 0.88 -11.89 0.64
CA THR A 35 1.59 -12.24 -0.60
C THR A 35 2.22 -10.99 -1.20
N LEU A 36 3.44 -11.12 -1.73
CA LEU A 36 4.16 -10.02 -2.37
C LEU A 36 3.51 -9.64 -3.71
N LEU A 37 2.97 -8.42 -3.76
CA LEU A 37 2.35 -7.86 -4.97
C LEU A 37 3.38 -7.11 -5.80
N ALA A 38 4.14 -6.20 -5.17
CA ALA A 38 5.14 -5.40 -5.85
C ALA A 38 6.40 -5.21 -5.00
N PRO A 39 7.54 -5.81 -5.37
CA PRO A 39 8.81 -5.52 -4.71
C PRO A 39 9.32 -4.12 -5.09
N ARG A 40 9.94 -3.44 -4.11
CA ARG A 40 10.67 -2.16 -4.28
C ARG A 40 9.91 -1.07 -5.05
N ALA A 41 8.60 -0.98 -4.89
CA ALA A 41 7.79 0.09 -5.45
C ALA A 41 8.23 1.45 -4.88
N LEU A 42 8.39 2.44 -5.76
CA LEU A 42 8.73 3.80 -5.36
C LEU A 42 7.48 4.50 -4.82
N VAL A 43 7.60 5.10 -3.64
CA VAL A 43 6.58 5.99 -3.10
C VAL A 43 6.65 7.32 -3.84
N LEU A 44 5.59 7.65 -4.56
CA LEU A 44 5.47 8.91 -5.30
C LEU A 44 4.90 10.01 -4.41
N ASP A 45 3.88 9.68 -3.62
CA ASP A 45 3.22 10.63 -2.74
C ASP A 45 2.47 9.91 -1.60
N VAL A 46 2.28 10.60 -0.49
CA VAL A 46 1.54 10.13 0.70
C VAL A 46 0.51 11.19 1.06
N VAL A 47 -0.76 10.92 0.76
CA VAL A 47 -1.86 11.85 1.03
C VAL A 47 -2.56 11.48 2.33
N GLY A 48 -2.82 12.49 3.16
CA GLY A 48 -3.52 12.34 4.43
C GLY A 48 -2.64 11.99 5.63
N ALA A 49 -1.30 12.01 5.49
CA ALA A 49 -0.38 11.84 6.62
C ALA A 49 -0.44 12.99 7.64
N ALA A 50 -0.99 14.15 7.26
CA ALA A 50 -1.29 15.27 8.14
C ALA A 50 -2.71 15.80 7.85
N GLY A 51 -3.69 15.44 8.67
CA GLY A 51 -4.97 16.15 8.72
C GLY A 51 -6.00 15.82 7.64
N ALA A 52 -6.10 14.58 7.16
CA ALA A 52 -7.25 14.17 6.35
C ALA A 52 -8.54 14.28 7.18
N VAL A 53 -9.46 15.14 6.74
CA VAL A 53 -10.69 15.53 7.46
C VAL A 53 -11.64 14.35 7.69
N ASP A 54 -11.51 13.29 6.90
CA ASP A 54 -12.30 12.07 6.95
C ASP A 54 -11.51 10.83 7.45
N GLY A 55 -10.25 11.00 7.87
CA GLY A 55 -9.37 9.89 8.22
C GLY A 55 -8.94 9.01 7.02
N SER A 56 -9.31 9.38 5.78
CA SER A 56 -8.85 8.67 4.59
C SER A 56 -7.41 9.05 4.27
N SER A 57 -6.57 8.03 4.20
CA SER A 57 -5.18 8.16 3.75
C SER A 57 -4.95 7.33 2.49
N ALA A 58 -4.06 7.82 1.64
CA ALA A 58 -3.73 7.16 0.37
C ALA A 58 -2.22 7.20 0.12
N LEU A 59 -1.69 6.08 -0.37
CA LEU A 59 -0.32 5.93 -0.82
C LEU A 59 -0.28 5.84 -2.34
N TYR A 60 0.51 6.69 -2.99
CA TYR A 60 0.76 6.63 -4.42
C TYR A 60 2.07 5.91 -4.70
N LEU A 61 2.00 4.83 -5.48
CA LEU A 61 3.15 4.01 -5.84
C LEU A 61 3.41 4.00 -7.35
N ALA A 62 4.69 4.00 -7.72
CA ALA A 62 5.13 3.66 -9.07
C ALA A 62 5.12 2.13 -9.22
N LEU A 63 4.08 1.62 -9.87
CA LEU A 63 3.93 0.20 -10.18
C LEU A 63 4.17 -0.04 -11.66
N ARG A 64 4.75 -1.21 -11.99
CA ARG A 64 4.74 -1.71 -13.37
C ARG A 64 3.30 -2.07 -13.78
N PRO A 65 2.95 -2.03 -15.08
CA PRO A 65 1.60 -2.32 -15.55
C PRO A 65 1.04 -3.64 -15.02
N GLU A 66 1.85 -4.69 -14.98
CA GLU A 66 1.43 -6.03 -14.51
C GLU A 66 1.16 -6.06 -12.99
N GLN A 67 1.87 -5.22 -12.23
CA GLN A 67 1.65 -5.07 -10.79
C GLN A 67 0.37 -4.28 -10.52
N ALA A 68 0.15 -3.20 -11.27
CA ALA A 68 -1.08 -2.40 -11.19
C ALA A 68 -2.30 -3.24 -11.56
N GLN A 69 -2.21 -4.03 -12.64
CA GLN A 69 -3.30 -4.88 -13.11
C GLN A 69 -3.66 -5.98 -12.10
N ARG A 70 -2.65 -6.58 -11.44
CA ARG A 70 -2.90 -7.50 -10.33
C ARG A 70 -3.56 -6.80 -9.14
N ALA A 71 -3.15 -5.57 -8.80
CA ALA A 71 -3.71 -4.84 -7.68
C ALA A 71 -5.19 -4.47 -7.86
N VAL A 72 -5.60 -4.09 -9.08
CA VAL A 72 -7.00 -3.76 -9.38
C VAL A 72 -7.88 -5.00 -9.54
N GLY A 73 -7.30 -6.16 -9.83
CA GLY A 73 -8.01 -7.44 -9.94
C GLY A 73 -8.24 -8.16 -8.61
N LEU A 74 -7.89 -7.54 -7.48
CA LEU A 74 -8.05 -8.15 -6.17
C LEU A 74 -9.53 -8.16 -5.72
N PRO A 75 -9.99 -9.23 -5.04
CA PRO A 75 -11.32 -9.27 -4.47
C PRO A 75 -11.58 -8.12 -3.50
N GLU A 76 -12.84 -7.68 -3.43
CA GLU A 76 -13.29 -6.71 -2.42
C GLU A 76 -12.98 -7.24 -1.00
N GLY A 77 -12.56 -6.34 -0.11
CA GLY A 77 -12.11 -6.70 1.24
C GLY A 77 -10.66 -7.18 1.34
N SER A 78 -9.92 -7.24 0.22
CA SER A 78 -8.46 -7.41 0.26
C SER A 78 -7.80 -6.20 0.94
N ARG A 79 -6.79 -6.47 1.76
CA ARG A 79 -6.05 -5.44 2.50
C ARG A 79 -4.63 -5.34 1.98
N PHE A 80 -4.05 -4.15 2.06
CA PHE A 80 -2.67 -3.91 1.66
C PHE A 80 -1.79 -3.61 2.89
N ALA A 81 -0.58 -4.13 2.84
CA ALA A 81 0.48 -3.82 3.78
C ALA A 81 1.74 -3.42 3.01
N VAL A 82 2.61 -2.66 3.66
CA VAL A 82 3.87 -2.20 3.06
C VAL A 82 5.02 -2.47 4.00
N VAL A 83 6.14 -2.94 3.45
CA VAL A 83 7.41 -3.11 4.18
C VAL A 83 8.41 -2.11 3.63
N VAL A 84 8.93 -1.24 4.49
CA VAL A 84 9.95 -0.26 4.11
C VAL A 84 11.27 -0.97 3.89
N ARG A 85 11.91 -0.70 2.74
CA ARG A 85 13.26 -1.19 2.43
C ARG A 85 14.21 -0.02 2.63
N GLU A 86 15.10 -0.13 3.61
CA GLU A 86 16.25 0.78 3.77
C GLU A 86 17.19 0.74 2.56
#